data_AF-A0A7C4IRW7-F1
#
_entry.id   AF-A0A7C4IRW7-F1
#
_cell.length_a   1.000
_cell.length_b   1.000
_cell.length_c   1.000
_cell.angle_alpha   90.00
_cell.angle_beta   90.00
_cell.angle_gamma   90.00
#
_symmetry.space_group_name_H-M   'P 1'
#
loop_
_entity.id
_entity.type
_entity.pdbx_description
1 polymer ?
#
loop_
_entity_poly.entity_id
_entity_poly.type
_entity_poly.pdbx_seq_one_letter_code
_entity_poly.pdbx_strand_id
1 'polypeptide(L)'
;MAASLLGRSPRQKTADGGGRDSGLASARVRQPAWPCRARWFRRKPRSGRASFGFDWFVEVLRSNAKYDREASMRTLGLSTAAGWTVFFCGVCLLAGEAKLPDPHYDFEPNDPAWLKQAVQFHGHLGPWAAAGVRLGMAARDAAGTKGYFDLEAIVEGPFAQPPKSCFLDGVQVATGATWGKRNIEWKPADQIVVRVRNLRTGQVAEARPSDELIKLATSFKPKPKVSGAAESSAEEERHDEELEALARKIAHLPAESLGTVILLKPQGPSKNSDHNAR
;
A
#
# COMPACT_ATOMS: atom_id res chain seq x y z
N MET A 1 -2.44 -86.66 -24.70
CA MET A 1 -1.60 -87.01 -23.53
C MET A 1 -1.58 -85.78 -22.63
N ALA A 2 -2.35 -85.79 -21.54
CA ALA A 2 -1.89 -86.04 -20.16
C ALA A 2 -1.25 -84.78 -19.55
N ALA A 3 -1.96 -84.07 -18.67
CA ALA A 3 -1.93 -84.20 -17.19
C ALA A 3 -0.73 -83.43 -16.58
N SER A 4 -0.92 -82.34 -15.84
CA SER A 4 -1.36 -82.25 -14.43
C SER A 4 -0.17 -82.29 -13.45
N LEU A 5 -0.02 -81.21 -12.66
CA LEU A 5 0.36 -81.19 -11.21
C LEU A 5 1.84 -81.56 -10.86
N LEU A 6 2.56 -81.00 -9.88
CA LEU A 6 2.28 -80.25 -8.65
C LEU A 6 3.61 -79.69 -8.07
N GLY A 7 3.53 -78.58 -7.32
CA GLY A 7 4.58 -78.18 -6.36
C GLY A 7 4.10 -77.05 -5.45
N ARG A 8 3.82 -77.37 -4.19
CA ARG A 8 3.01 -76.62 -3.20
C ARG A 8 3.71 -75.43 -2.50
N SER A 9 2.90 -74.40 -2.23
CA SER A 9 2.73 -73.49 -1.06
C SER A 9 3.67 -73.59 0.17
N PRO A 10 3.86 -72.49 0.95
CA PRO A 10 2.84 -72.14 1.97
C PRO A 10 2.42 -70.66 2.07
N ARG A 11 1.14 -70.52 2.41
CA ARG A 11 0.42 -69.37 3.01
C ARG A 11 1.16 -68.67 4.16
N GLN A 12 0.82 -67.38 4.33
CA GLN A 12 0.44 -66.64 5.57
C GLN A 12 0.95 -65.19 5.45
N LYS A 13 0.27 -64.10 5.81
CA LYS A 13 -0.96 -63.82 6.56
C LYS A 13 -1.47 -62.45 6.09
N THR A 14 -2.77 -62.35 5.84
CA THR A 14 -3.50 -61.07 5.91
C THR A 14 -3.68 -60.71 7.39
N ALA A 15 -3.39 -59.46 7.75
CA ALA A 15 -3.80 -58.88 9.01
C ALA A 15 -4.40 -57.50 8.73
N ASP A 16 -5.72 -57.44 8.89
CA ASP A 16 -6.46 -56.25 9.28
C ASP A 16 -5.84 -55.62 10.52
N GLY A 17 -5.95 -54.28 10.63
CA GLY A 17 -5.84 -53.64 11.94
C GLY A 17 -5.46 -52.18 11.94
N GLY A 18 -6.49 -51.33 12.03
CA GLY A 18 -6.51 -50.31 13.06
C GLY A 18 -5.86 -48.97 12.73
N GLY A 19 -6.73 -48.01 12.41
CA GLY A 19 -6.38 -46.60 12.38
C GLY A 19 -5.79 -46.10 13.70
N ARG A 20 -4.97 -45.06 13.57
CA ARG A 20 -4.77 -44.05 14.59
C ARG A 20 -4.44 -42.74 13.89
N ASP A 21 -5.49 -41.93 13.77
CA ASP A 21 -5.40 -40.51 13.52
C ASP A 21 -4.43 -39.88 14.54
N SER A 22 -3.37 -39.25 14.03
CA SER A 22 -2.62 -38.26 14.79
C SER A 22 -2.82 -36.92 14.09
N GLY A 23 -3.87 -36.23 14.55
CA GLY A 23 -4.20 -34.88 14.12
C GLY A 23 -3.12 -33.89 14.52
N LEU A 24 -2.52 -33.25 13.52
CA LEU A 24 -2.00 -31.90 13.65
C LEU A 24 -3.06 -30.96 13.10
N ALA A 25 -3.87 -30.46 14.02
CA ALA A 25 -4.91 -29.47 13.77
C ALA A 25 -4.29 -28.22 13.12
N SER A 26 -4.60 -27.98 11.84
CA SER A 26 -4.39 -26.66 11.26
C SER A 26 -5.30 -25.69 12.01
N ALA A 27 -4.72 -24.78 12.79
CA ALA A 27 -5.45 -23.68 13.39
C ALA A 27 -5.98 -22.77 12.28
N ARG A 28 -7.16 -23.11 11.77
CA ARG A 28 -7.91 -22.31 10.81
C ARG A 28 -8.46 -21.11 11.57
N VAL A 29 -7.72 -20.00 11.58
CA VAL A 29 -8.19 -18.72 12.12
C VAL A 29 -9.43 -18.32 11.31
N ARG A 30 -10.61 -18.51 11.90
CA ARG A 30 -11.88 -18.04 11.35
C ARG A 30 -11.87 -16.51 11.44
N GLN A 31 -11.77 -15.86 10.29
CA GLN A 31 -12.06 -14.43 10.14
C GLN A 31 -13.54 -14.21 10.53
N PRO A 32 -13.87 -13.30 11.47
CA PRO A 32 -15.26 -12.98 11.75
C PRO A 32 -15.89 -12.27 10.54
N ALA A 33 -17.02 -12.79 10.08
CA ALA A 33 -17.89 -12.11 9.13
C ALA A 33 -18.51 -10.89 9.81
N TRP A 34 -18.22 -9.70 9.31
CA TRP A 34 -18.85 -8.46 9.77
C TRP A 34 -19.97 -8.06 8.82
N PRO A 35 -21.18 -7.75 9.31
CA PRO A 35 -22.30 -7.41 8.45
C PRO A 35 -22.10 -6.04 7.77
N CYS A 36 -22.34 -6.04 6.45
CA CYS A 36 -22.49 -4.84 5.63
C CYS A 36 -23.63 -3.95 6.13
N ARG A 37 -23.35 -2.64 6.30
CA ARG A 37 -24.15 -1.47 5.85
C ARG A 37 -23.76 -0.22 6.66
N ALA A 38 -22.83 0.58 6.14
CA ALA A 38 -22.70 1.97 6.55
C ALA A 38 -23.58 2.83 5.63
N ARG A 39 -24.82 3.10 6.07
CA ARG A 39 -25.72 4.05 5.41
C ARG A 39 -25.31 5.46 5.83
N TRP A 40 -24.43 6.10 5.06
CA TRP A 40 -24.03 7.47 5.33
C TRP A 40 -25.19 8.43 5.00
N PHE A 41 -25.64 9.16 6.03
CA PHE A 41 -26.60 10.24 5.92
C PHE A 41 -26.06 11.34 5.00
N ARG A 42 -26.67 11.53 3.83
CA ARG A 42 -26.57 12.79 3.08
C ARG A 42 -27.26 13.89 3.88
N ARG A 43 -26.49 14.78 4.52
CA ARG A 43 -27.00 16.13 4.86
C ARG A 43 -26.63 17.07 3.70
N LYS A 44 -27.65 17.62 3.04
CA LYS A 44 -27.49 18.75 2.11
C LYS A 44 -26.97 19.97 2.89
N PRO A 45 -26.09 20.82 2.31
CA PRO A 45 -25.79 22.10 2.90
C PRO A 45 -27.01 23.01 2.77
N ARG A 46 -27.49 23.55 3.90
CA ARG A 46 -28.41 24.69 3.93
C ARG A 46 -27.55 25.95 3.83
N SER A 47 -27.83 26.78 2.84
CA SER A 47 -27.29 28.13 2.70
C SER A 47 -27.63 28.97 3.93
N GLY A 48 -26.61 29.48 4.61
CA GLY A 48 -26.74 30.38 5.75
C GLY A 48 -25.42 31.07 6.01
N ARG A 49 -25.33 32.34 5.62
CA ARG A 49 -24.20 33.23 5.87
C ARG A 49 -24.25 33.64 7.35
N ALA A 50 -23.24 33.32 8.15
CA ALA A 50 -23.10 33.88 9.49
C ALA A 50 -21.62 33.90 9.92
N SER A 51 -21.12 35.12 10.07
CA SER A 51 -19.82 35.47 10.61
C SER A 51 -19.68 34.94 12.04
N PHE A 52 -18.66 34.12 12.34
CA PHE A 52 -18.34 33.73 13.71
C PHE A 52 -16.83 33.70 13.90
N GLY A 53 -16.29 34.89 14.17
CA GLY A 53 -14.96 35.09 14.70
C GLY A 53 -15.03 36.33 15.59
N PHE A 54 -15.25 36.13 16.90
CA PHE A 54 -14.78 37.02 17.97
C PHE A 54 -15.13 36.53 19.39
N ASP A 55 -16.16 35.68 19.57
CA ASP A 55 -16.69 35.41 20.92
C ASP A 55 -16.04 34.26 21.71
N TRP A 56 -15.17 33.44 21.11
CA TRP A 56 -14.49 32.36 21.86
C TRP A 56 -13.26 32.86 22.65
N PHE A 57 -12.71 34.03 22.30
CA PHE A 57 -11.45 34.52 22.87
C PHE A 57 -11.61 35.27 24.21
N VAL A 58 -12.82 35.75 24.52
CA VAL A 58 -13.07 36.56 25.73
C VAL A 58 -13.33 35.71 26.97
N GLU A 59 -13.71 34.44 26.81
CA GLU A 59 -14.09 33.56 27.93
C GLU A 59 -12.90 32.85 28.60
N VAL A 60 -11.81 32.63 27.87
CA VAL A 60 -10.57 32.06 28.43
C VAL A 60 -9.81 33.08 29.29
N LEU A 61 -9.99 34.39 29.06
CA LEU A 61 -9.36 35.44 29.85
C LEU A 61 -10.06 35.73 31.19
N ARG A 62 -11.23 35.13 31.45
CA ARG A 62 -11.96 35.31 32.73
C ARG A 62 -11.69 34.23 33.77
N SER A 63 -10.99 33.14 33.43
CA SER A 63 -10.87 31.98 34.33
C SER A 63 -9.56 31.87 35.13
N ASN A 64 -8.74 32.93 35.21
CA ASN A 64 -7.54 32.95 36.06
C ASN A 64 -7.38 34.26 36.86
N ALA A 65 -8.49 34.84 37.31
CA ALA A 65 -8.48 35.98 38.24
C ALA A 65 -8.81 35.52 39.66
N LYS A 66 -7.90 34.77 40.28
CA LYS A 66 -7.74 34.72 41.74
C LYS A 66 -6.27 34.87 42.05
N TYR A 67 -5.77 36.09 41.91
CA TYR A 67 -4.58 36.52 42.62
C TYR A 67 -4.76 37.96 43.08
N ASP A 68 -4.34 38.16 44.31
CA ASP A 68 -4.68 39.22 45.24
C ASP A 68 -4.48 40.64 44.69
N ARG A 69 -5.52 41.47 44.76
CA ARG A 69 -5.42 42.93 44.59
C ARG A 69 -5.17 43.52 45.96
N GLU A 70 -3.90 43.72 46.32
CA GLU A 70 -3.38 44.77 47.22
C GLU A 70 -2.01 44.37 47.79
N ALA A 71 -0.97 44.41 46.98
CA ALA A 71 0.39 44.53 47.49
C ALA A 71 1.26 45.30 46.50
N SER A 72 1.57 46.54 46.87
CA SER A 72 2.73 47.30 46.42
C SER A 72 2.78 47.71 44.95
N MET A 73 1.97 48.71 44.60
CA MET A 73 2.43 49.74 43.67
C MET A 73 3.62 50.46 44.31
N ARG A 74 4.84 50.20 43.83
CA ARG A 74 5.90 51.19 43.62
C ARG A 74 7.16 50.51 43.05
N THR A 75 7.78 51.23 42.12
CA THR A 75 9.13 51.06 41.57
C THR A 75 9.38 49.79 40.74
N LEU A 76 9.15 49.90 39.43
CA LEU A 76 10.23 49.92 38.43
C LEU A 76 9.58 50.21 37.07
N GLY A 77 9.83 51.42 36.58
CA GLY A 77 9.37 51.83 35.27
C GLY A 77 10.10 51.08 34.18
N LEU A 78 9.43 50.16 33.50
CA LEU A 78 9.76 49.81 32.13
C LEU A 78 8.47 49.87 31.30
N SER A 79 8.22 51.07 30.79
CA SER A 79 7.57 51.25 29.50
C SER A 79 8.36 50.46 28.46
N THR A 80 7.71 49.57 27.72
CA THR A 80 7.87 49.41 26.27
C THR A 80 7.06 48.21 25.80
N ALA A 81 6.33 48.41 24.72
CA ALA A 81 5.67 47.37 23.93
C ALA A 81 6.64 46.28 23.39
N ALA A 82 7.94 46.36 23.69
CA ALA A 82 8.98 45.44 23.27
C ALA A 82 9.02 44.12 24.08
N GLY A 83 8.50 44.10 25.31
CA GLY A 83 8.54 42.90 26.16
C GLY A 83 7.62 41.77 25.69
N TRP A 84 6.53 42.10 24.99
CA TRP A 84 5.56 41.13 24.50
C TRP A 84 5.94 40.56 23.12
N THR A 85 6.70 41.30 22.32
CA THR A 85 7.19 40.84 21.01
C THR A 85 8.22 39.72 21.14
N VAL A 86 9.06 39.77 22.18
CA VAL A 86 10.08 38.73 22.42
C VAL A 86 9.45 37.44 23.00
N PHE A 87 8.38 37.55 23.80
CA PHE A 87 7.73 36.37 24.37
C PHE A 87 6.83 35.63 23.37
N PHE A 88 6.18 36.33 22.44
CA PHE A 88 5.40 35.69 21.37
C PHE A 88 6.26 35.13 20.23
N CYS A 89 7.45 35.70 19.99
CA CYS A 89 8.38 35.20 18.97
C CYS A 89 9.12 33.92 19.42
N GLY A 90 9.39 33.78 20.73
CA GLY A 90 10.07 32.60 21.30
C GLY A 90 9.24 31.30 21.28
N VAL A 91 7.90 31.38 21.34
CA VAL A 91 7.03 30.19 21.33
C VAL A 91 6.83 29.63 19.92
N CYS A 92 7.01 30.42 18.86
CA CYS A 92 6.86 29.95 17.48
C CYS A 92 8.10 29.22 16.92
N LEU A 93 9.28 29.36 17.55
CA LEU A 93 10.55 28.81 17.03
C LEU A 93 10.83 27.35 17.41
N LEU A 94 9.94 26.70 18.18
CA LEU A 94 10.11 25.30 18.61
C LEU A 94 9.15 24.32 17.93
N ALA A 95 8.32 24.78 16.99
CA ALA A 95 7.52 23.89 16.15
C ALA A 95 8.40 23.38 15.00
N GLY A 96 9.08 22.25 15.20
CA GLY A 96 9.73 21.55 14.10
C GLY A 96 8.72 21.32 12.97
N GLU A 97 9.11 21.66 11.73
CA GLU A 97 8.23 21.50 10.57
C GLU A 97 7.82 20.02 10.45
N ALA A 98 6.52 19.77 10.31
CA ALA A 98 6.02 18.42 10.08
C ALA A 98 6.50 17.94 8.70
N LYS A 99 7.58 17.16 8.66
CA LYS A 99 8.21 16.65 7.44
C LYS A 99 7.99 15.14 7.29
N LEU A 100 7.72 14.70 6.06
CA LEU A 100 7.76 13.27 5.72
C LEU A 100 9.21 12.76 5.75
N PRO A 101 9.44 11.43 5.80
CA PRO A 101 10.77 10.87 5.62
C PRO A 101 11.39 11.34 4.31
N ASP A 102 12.68 11.69 4.35
CA ASP A 102 13.46 12.00 3.15
C ASP A 102 13.68 10.70 2.36
N PRO A 103 13.13 10.58 1.14
CA PRO A 103 13.35 9.39 0.34
C PRO A 103 14.75 9.43 -0.29
N HIS A 104 15.33 8.26 -0.51
CA HIS A 104 16.53 8.12 -1.33
C HIS A 104 16.16 8.30 -2.80
N TYR A 105 16.27 9.53 -3.29
CA TYR A 105 15.93 9.90 -4.67
C TYR A 105 16.44 11.29 -5.02
N ASP A 106 17.29 11.35 -6.04
CA ASP A 106 17.65 12.58 -6.70
C ASP A 106 16.74 12.82 -7.91
N PHE A 107 16.01 13.93 -7.88
CA PHE A 107 15.09 14.29 -8.94
C PHE A 107 15.86 14.69 -10.21
N GLU A 108 15.58 14.02 -11.32
CA GLU A 108 16.06 14.42 -12.64
C GLU A 108 14.97 15.20 -13.40
N PRO A 109 15.32 16.24 -14.20
CA PRO A 109 14.34 17.05 -14.92
C PRO A 109 13.39 16.27 -15.84
N ASN A 110 13.83 15.11 -16.34
CA ASN A 110 13.04 14.25 -17.22
C ASN A 110 12.18 13.25 -16.46
N ASP A 111 12.30 13.15 -15.13
CA ASP A 111 11.53 12.20 -14.36
C ASP A 111 10.04 12.49 -14.47
N PRO A 112 9.21 11.47 -14.72
CA PRO A 112 7.79 11.69 -14.84
C PRO A 112 7.22 12.12 -13.49
N ALA A 113 6.25 13.04 -13.52
CA ALA A 113 5.74 13.71 -12.32
C ALA A 113 5.20 12.77 -11.23
N TRP A 114 4.83 11.52 -11.57
CA TRP A 114 4.36 10.48 -10.65
C TRP A 114 5.48 9.76 -9.88
N LEU A 115 6.73 9.83 -10.37
CA LEU A 115 7.85 9.06 -9.83
C LEU A 115 8.17 9.53 -8.42
N LYS A 116 8.21 10.85 -8.21
CA LYS A 116 8.45 11.46 -6.89
C LYS A 116 7.47 10.95 -5.81
N GLN A 117 6.18 10.79 -6.13
CA GLN A 117 5.19 10.30 -5.17
C GLN A 117 5.35 8.80 -4.93
N ALA A 118 5.70 8.03 -5.97
CA ALA A 118 6.01 6.61 -5.82
C ALA A 118 7.20 6.40 -4.87
N VAL A 119 8.27 7.18 -5.05
CA VAL A 119 9.45 7.14 -4.19
C VAL A 119 9.11 7.64 -2.79
N GLN A 120 8.38 8.74 -2.64
CA GLN A 120 7.97 9.22 -1.31
C GLN A 120 7.13 8.19 -0.53
N PHE A 121 6.28 7.42 -1.22
CA PHE A 121 5.48 6.36 -0.63
C PHE A 121 6.33 5.12 -0.27
N HIS A 122 7.25 4.74 -1.15
CA HIS A 122 8.02 3.50 -1.02
C HIS A 122 9.31 3.66 -0.17
N GLY A 123 9.88 4.86 -0.13
CA GLY A 123 11.11 5.23 0.57
C GLY A 123 12.35 5.34 -0.33
N HIS A 124 12.36 4.71 -1.50
CA HIS A 124 13.46 4.79 -2.49
C HIS A 124 12.96 4.50 -3.91
N LEU A 125 13.80 4.78 -4.90
CA LEU A 125 13.52 4.50 -6.31
C LEU A 125 13.94 3.07 -6.69
N GLY A 126 12.98 2.14 -6.68
CA GLY A 126 13.20 0.72 -6.95
C GLY A 126 12.55 0.21 -8.27
N PRO A 127 13.21 -0.68 -9.04
CA PRO A 127 12.67 -1.21 -10.30
C PRO A 127 11.31 -1.90 -10.16
N TRP A 128 11.11 -2.69 -9.10
CA TRP A 128 9.85 -3.38 -8.83
C TRP A 128 8.70 -2.42 -8.50
N ALA A 129 8.97 -1.39 -7.71
CA ALA A 129 7.97 -0.36 -7.40
C ALA A 129 7.58 0.41 -8.68
N ALA A 130 8.56 0.85 -9.48
CA ALA A 130 8.32 1.51 -10.76
C ALA A 130 7.49 0.63 -11.73
N ALA A 131 7.81 -0.68 -11.82
CA ALA A 131 7.07 -1.63 -12.63
C ALA A 131 5.60 -1.77 -12.16
N GLY A 132 5.39 -1.82 -10.86
CA GLY A 132 4.05 -1.84 -10.25
C GLY A 132 3.24 -0.59 -10.58
N VAL A 133 3.88 0.59 -10.55
CA VAL A 133 3.21 1.84 -10.92
C VAL A 133 2.79 1.81 -12.39
N ARG A 134 3.71 1.50 -13.29
CA ARG A 134 3.44 1.49 -14.74
C ARG A 134 2.33 0.50 -15.11
N LEU A 135 2.42 -0.75 -14.63
CA LEU A 135 1.42 -1.77 -14.95
C LEU A 135 0.07 -1.48 -14.28
N GLY A 136 0.09 -0.95 -13.05
CA GLY A 136 -1.12 -0.53 -12.34
C GLY A 136 -1.84 0.63 -13.03
N MET A 137 -1.12 1.61 -13.57
CA MET A 137 -1.69 2.71 -14.35
C MET A 137 -2.34 2.18 -15.63
N ALA A 138 -1.65 1.29 -16.35
CA ALA A 138 -2.17 0.68 -17.56
C ALA A 138 -3.49 -0.08 -17.31
N ALA A 139 -3.55 -0.87 -16.23
CA ALA A 139 -4.78 -1.58 -15.85
C ALA A 139 -5.91 -0.62 -15.41
N ARG A 140 -5.61 0.40 -14.60
CA ARG A 140 -6.57 1.41 -14.15
C ARG A 140 -7.17 2.18 -15.32
N ASP A 141 -6.31 2.65 -16.23
CA ASP A 141 -6.70 3.49 -17.35
C ASP A 141 -7.54 2.68 -18.35
N ALA A 142 -7.15 1.42 -18.63
CA ALA A 142 -7.94 0.52 -19.47
C ALA A 142 -9.30 0.17 -18.87
N ALA A 143 -9.40 0.01 -17.54
CA ALA A 143 -10.68 -0.19 -16.85
C ALA A 143 -11.56 1.08 -16.81
N GLY A 144 -11.05 2.23 -17.25
CA GLY A 144 -11.78 3.49 -17.32
C GLY A 144 -12.14 4.09 -15.94
N THR A 145 -11.33 3.81 -14.91
CA THR A 145 -11.53 4.30 -13.54
C THR A 145 -10.62 5.51 -13.25
N LYS A 146 -11.05 6.40 -12.34
CA LYS A 146 -10.23 7.51 -11.85
C LYS A 146 -9.32 7.13 -10.68
N GLY A 147 -9.51 5.95 -10.09
CA GLY A 147 -8.73 5.46 -8.97
C GLY A 147 -9.43 5.62 -7.61
N TYR A 148 -8.71 5.21 -6.57
CA TYR A 148 -9.12 5.32 -5.17
C TYR A 148 -10.32 4.45 -4.81
N PHE A 149 -11.55 4.96 -4.84
CA PHE A 149 -12.74 4.27 -4.32
C PHE A 149 -13.67 3.73 -5.42
N ASP A 150 -13.43 4.08 -6.68
CA ASP A 150 -14.24 3.61 -7.80
C ASP A 150 -13.66 2.35 -8.47
N LEU A 151 -12.72 1.68 -7.80
CA LEU A 151 -12.15 0.43 -8.26
C LEU A 151 -11.86 -0.59 -7.15
N GLU A 152 -11.77 -1.85 -7.56
CA GLU A 152 -11.13 -2.96 -6.85
C GLU A 152 -9.92 -3.43 -7.67
N ALA A 153 -8.82 -3.75 -7.01
CA ALA A 153 -7.61 -4.29 -7.63
C ALA A 153 -7.30 -5.69 -7.07
N ILE A 154 -7.09 -6.67 -7.95
CA ILE A 154 -6.56 -7.99 -7.59
C ILE A 154 -5.21 -8.13 -8.26
N VAL A 155 -4.17 -8.35 -7.46
CA VAL A 155 -2.81 -8.57 -7.93
C VAL A 155 -2.45 -10.03 -7.67
N GLU A 156 -2.08 -10.76 -8.71
CA GLU A 156 -1.59 -12.13 -8.63
C GLU A 156 -0.09 -12.13 -8.93
N GLY A 157 0.70 -12.94 -8.22
CA GLY A 157 2.12 -13.10 -8.51
C GLY A 157 2.99 -13.50 -7.31
N PRO A 158 4.30 -13.74 -7.52
CA PRO A 158 5.22 -14.26 -6.51
C PRO A 158 5.75 -13.13 -5.60
N PHE A 159 4.84 -12.42 -4.94
CA PHE A 159 5.12 -11.21 -4.15
C PHE A 159 5.27 -11.46 -2.64
N ALA A 160 5.73 -12.66 -2.27
CA ALA A 160 5.83 -13.04 -0.86
C ALA A 160 6.89 -12.27 -0.06
N GLN A 161 7.94 -11.79 -0.72
CA GLN A 161 9.04 -11.07 -0.09
C GLN A 161 9.62 -9.99 -1.02
N PRO A 162 10.27 -8.95 -0.47
CA PRO A 162 11.09 -8.03 -1.23
C PRO A 162 12.21 -8.77 -1.98
N PRO A 163 12.65 -8.27 -3.14
CA PRO A 163 12.24 -7.01 -3.75
C PRO A 163 10.95 -7.12 -4.58
N LYS A 164 10.45 -8.34 -4.86
CA LYS A 164 9.27 -8.53 -5.71
C LYS A 164 8.02 -7.89 -5.11
N SER A 165 7.84 -7.98 -3.79
CA SER A 165 6.68 -7.40 -3.10
C SER A 165 6.57 -5.88 -3.24
N CYS A 166 7.65 -5.17 -3.54
CA CYS A 166 7.64 -3.72 -3.81
C CYS A 166 6.74 -3.36 -5.01
N PHE A 167 6.46 -4.32 -5.89
CA PHE A 167 5.47 -4.18 -6.97
C PHE A 167 4.09 -3.77 -6.44
N LEU A 168 3.68 -4.31 -5.29
CA LEU A 168 2.39 -4.03 -4.68
C LEU A 168 2.27 -2.55 -4.27
N ASP A 169 3.35 -1.94 -3.79
CA ASP A 169 3.39 -0.51 -3.46
C ASP A 169 3.18 0.35 -4.70
N GLY A 170 3.83 -0.02 -5.81
CA GLY A 170 3.62 0.63 -7.09
C GLY A 170 2.16 0.56 -7.56
N VAL A 171 1.53 -0.62 -7.45
CA VAL A 171 0.10 -0.77 -7.78
C VAL A 171 -0.78 0.10 -6.88
N GLN A 172 -0.46 0.22 -5.59
CA GLN A 172 -1.21 1.10 -4.68
C GLN A 172 -1.12 2.57 -5.10
N VAL A 173 0.07 3.05 -5.46
CA VAL A 173 0.29 4.43 -5.95
C VAL A 173 -0.44 4.66 -7.26
N ALA A 174 -0.35 3.71 -8.20
CA ALA A 174 -0.98 3.84 -9.51
C ALA A 174 -2.51 3.85 -9.46
N THR A 175 -3.09 2.93 -8.70
CA THR A 175 -4.54 2.72 -8.69
C THR A 175 -5.22 3.56 -7.61
N GLY A 176 -4.48 3.96 -6.58
CA GLY A 176 -5.04 4.47 -5.36
C GLY A 176 -5.79 3.41 -4.54
N ALA A 177 -5.88 2.14 -4.96
CA ALA A 177 -6.38 1.07 -4.11
C ALA A 177 -5.31 0.69 -3.08
N THR A 178 -5.71 0.51 -1.82
CA THR A 178 -4.76 0.33 -0.73
C THR A 178 -5.26 -0.67 0.28
N TRP A 179 -4.34 -1.29 1.02
CA TRP A 179 -4.67 -2.22 2.10
C TRP A 179 -5.66 -1.62 3.11
N GLY A 180 -5.44 -0.37 3.52
CA GLY A 180 -6.33 0.32 4.48
C GLY A 180 -7.74 0.57 3.94
N LYS A 181 -7.88 0.85 2.64
CA LYS A 181 -9.18 0.98 1.96
C LYS A 181 -9.83 -0.37 1.63
N ARG A 182 -9.10 -1.48 1.82
CA ARG A 182 -9.56 -2.86 1.59
C ARG A 182 -10.10 -3.10 0.18
N ASN A 183 -9.52 -2.44 -0.80
CA ASN A 183 -9.89 -2.57 -2.20
C ASN A 183 -8.71 -2.95 -3.10
N ILE A 184 -7.62 -3.41 -2.49
CA ILE A 184 -6.55 -4.18 -3.13
C ILE A 184 -6.45 -5.54 -2.44
N GLU A 185 -6.25 -6.59 -3.22
CA GLU A 185 -5.98 -7.95 -2.74
C GLU A 185 -4.75 -8.50 -3.47
N TRP A 186 -3.82 -9.12 -2.74
CA TRP A 186 -2.75 -9.92 -3.35
C TRP A 186 -3.06 -11.41 -3.20
N LYS A 187 -2.89 -12.15 -4.29
CA LYS A 187 -3.01 -13.62 -4.34
C LYS A 187 -1.68 -14.22 -4.78
N PRO A 188 -1.12 -15.19 -4.04
CA PRO A 188 0.06 -15.92 -4.49
C PRO A 188 -0.20 -16.61 -5.83
N ALA A 189 0.69 -16.41 -6.79
CA ALA A 189 0.68 -17.07 -8.10
C ALA A 189 2.09 -17.06 -8.70
N ASP A 190 2.34 -17.90 -9.70
CA ASP A 190 3.64 -17.93 -10.39
C ASP A 190 3.79 -16.79 -11.41
N GLN A 191 2.67 -16.31 -11.95
CA GLN A 191 2.63 -15.25 -12.97
C GLN A 191 2.08 -13.96 -12.40
N ILE A 192 2.60 -12.83 -12.90
CA ILE A 192 2.15 -11.50 -12.51
C ILE A 192 0.92 -11.11 -13.32
N VAL A 193 -0.17 -10.80 -12.62
CA VAL A 193 -1.41 -10.29 -13.20
C VAL A 193 -1.93 -9.16 -12.34
N VAL A 194 -2.31 -8.04 -12.96
CA VAL A 194 -3.02 -6.95 -12.29
C VAL A 194 -4.41 -6.84 -12.91
N ARG A 195 -5.45 -7.20 -12.16
CA ARG A 195 -6.83 -6.96 -12.54
C ARG A 195 -7.37 -5.74 -11.83
N VAL A 196 -7.93 -4.82 -12.59
CA VAL A 196 -8.65 -3.66 -12.06
C VAL A 196 -10.09 -3.73 -12.53
N ARG A 197 -11.03 -3.69 -11.57
CA ARG A 197 -12.46 -3.62 -11.82
C ARG A 197 -12.96 -2.23 -11.51
N ASN A 198 -13.59 -1.59 -12.47
CA ASN A 198 -14.32 -0.34 -12.29
C ASN A 198 -15.67 -0.62 -11.65
N LEU A 199 -15.89 -0.12 -10.44
CA LEU A 199 -17.11 -0.38 -9.66
C LEU A 199 -18.33 0.38 -10.19
N ARG A 200 -18.13 1.38 -11.05
CA ARG A 200 -19.22 2.17 -11.65
C ARG A 200 -19.78 1.51 -12.91
N THR A 201 -18.90 0.97 -13.74
CA THR A 201 -19.28 0.39 -15.05
C THR A 201 -19.30 -1.14 -15.04
N GLY A 202 -18.67 -1.76 -14.05
CA GLY A 202 -18.44 -3.20 -14.01
C GLY A 202 -17.33 -3.67 -14.97
N GLN A 203 -16.70 -2.76 -15.72
CA GLN A 203 -15.61 -3.09 -16.63
C GLN A 203 -14.39 -3.60 -15.87
N VAL A 204 -13.76 -4.64 -16.41
CA VAL A 204 -12.55 -5.23 -15.82
C VAL A 204 -11.44 -5.19 -16.85
N ALA A 205 -10.31 -4.62 -16.49
CA ALA A 205 -9.07 -4.73 -17.25
C ALA A 205 -8.11 -5.69 -16.56
N GLU A 206 -7.41 -6.49 -17.35
CA GLU A 206 -6.36 -7.38 -16.90
C GLU A 206 -5.06 -7.01 -17.60
N ALA A 207 -4.04 -6.67 -16.82
CA ALA A 207 -2.71 -6.36 -17.32
C ALA A 207 -1.72 -7.46 -16.92
N ARG A 208 -0.91 -7.90 -17.89
CA ARG A 208 0.24 -8.80 -17.66
C ARG A 208 1.51 -8.12 -18.17
N PRO A 209 2.61 -8.18 -17.41
CA PRO A 209 3.86 -7.55 -17.82
C PRO A 209 4.47 -8.29 -19.02
N SER A 210 5.23 -7.56 -19.84
CA SER A 210 6.08 -8.13 -20.89
C SER A 210 7.33 -8.78 -20.29
N ASP A 211 7.97 -9.64 -21.07
CA ASP A 211 9.28 -10.20 -20.71
C ASP A 211 10.34 -9.09 -20.54
N GLU A 212 10.26 -8.00 -21.32
CA GLU A 212 11.14 -6.84 -21.19
C GLU A 212 10.98 -6.17 -19.82
N LEU A 213 9.74 -5.93 -19.39
CA LEU A 213 9.47 -5.31 -18.10
C LEU A 213 9.95 -6.21 -16.95
N ILE A 214 9.70 -7.53 -17.03
CA ILE A 214 10.18 -8.49 -16.04
C ILE A 214 11.71 -8.54 -16.01
N LYS A 215 12.36 -8.55 -17.17
CA LYS A 215 13.81 -8.54 -17.27
C LYS A 215 14.38 -7.30 -16.61
N LEU A 216 13.84 -6.11 -16.87
CA LEU A 216 14.30 -4.87 -16.26
C LEU A 216 14.10 -4.88 -14.74
N ALA A 217 12.95 -5.34 -14.25
CA ALA A 217 12.67 -5.44 -12.81
C ALA A 217 13.54 -6.47 -12.07
N THR A 218 14.00 -7.51 -12.75
CA THR A 218 14.82 -8.61 -12.18
C THR A 218 16.31 -8.50 -12.47
N SER A 219 16.74 -7.54 -13.31
CA SER A 219 18.14 -7.37 -13.71
C SER A 219 19.06 -7.15 -12.52
N PHE A 220 18.51 -6.62 -11.43
CA PHE A 220 19.24 -6.39 -10.20
C PHE A 220 19.12 -7.53 -9.20
N LYS A 221 20.26 -8.01 -8.69
CA LYS A 221 20.32 -9.00 -7.61
C LYS A 221 20.55 -8.27 -6.28
N PRO A 222 19.58 -8.26 -5.35
CA PRO A 222 19.78 -7.62 -4.06
C PRO A 222 20.90 -8.33 -3.30
N LYS A 223 21.87 -7.56 -2.80
CA LYS A 223 22.78 -8.07 -1.77
C LYS A 223 22.01 -8.15 -0.44
N PRO A 224 22.18 -9.23 0.35
CA PRO A 224 21.63 -9.25 1.70
C PRO A 224 22.28 -8.13 2.50
N LYS A 225 21.50 -7.16 3.00
CA LYS A 225 22.01 -6.16 3.97
C LYS A 225 22.45 -6.89 5.22
N VAL A 226 23.75 -7.15 5.35
CA VAL A 226 24.32 -7.76 6.54
C VAL A 226 24.29 -6.69 7.63
N SER A 227 23.45 -6.86 8.64
CA SER A 227 23.39 -5.95 9.77
C SER A 227 24.76 -5.91 10.48
N GLY A 228 25.54 -4.85 10.26
CA GLY A 228 26.78 -4.58 11.01
C GLY A 228 28.09 -4.64 10.24
N ALA A 229 28.10 -4.84 8.91
CA ALA A 229 29.32 -4.63 8.12
C ALA A 229 29.30 -3.19 7.60
N ALA A 230 30.31 -2.40 7.98
CA ALA A 230 30.58 -1.12 7.33
C ALA A 230 31.12 -1.41 5.93
N GLU A 231 30.22 -1.54 4.95
CA GLU A 231 30.60 -1.45 3.55
C GLU A 231 31.09 -0.02 3.27
N SER A 232 32.03 0.13 2.33
CA SER A 232 32.46 1.47 1.93
C SER A 232 31.27 2.19 1.30
N SER A 233 30.97 3.42 1.74
CA SER A 233 29.85 4.23 1.23
C SER A 233 29.81 4.28 -0.31
N ALA A 234 30.98 4.28 -0.96
CA ALA A 234 31.09 4.30 -2.42
C ALA A 234 30.58 3.02 -3.13
N GLU A 235 30.59 1.85 -2.46
CA GLU A 235 30.02 0.61 -3.01
C GLU A 235 28.50 0.57 -2.86
N GLU A 236 27.98 1.07 -1.75
CA GLU A 236 26.55 1.24 -1.51
C GLU A 236 25.95 2.29 -2.47
N GLU A 237 26.63 3.43 -2.65
CA GLU A 237 26.21 4.49 -3.59
C GLU A 237 26.10 3.98 -5.03
N ARG A 238 27.11 3.26 -5.56
CA ARG A 238 27.06 2.68 -6.91
C ARG A 238 25.92 1.66 -7.09
N HIS A 239 25.65 0.88 -6.04
CA HIS A 239 24.58 -0.12 -6.04
C HIS A 239 23.21 0.57 -6.15
N ASP A 240 23.03 1.71 -5.50
CA ASP A 240 21.81 2.49 -5.55
C ASP A 240 21.66 3.23 -6.90
N GLU A 241 22.74 3.78 -7.46
CA GLU A 241 22.73 4.39 -8.80
C GLU A 241 22.25 3.42 -9.91
N GLU A 242 22.71 2.17 -9.89
CA GLU A 242 22.28 1.14 -10.86
C GLU A 242 20.78 0.80 -10.71
N LEU A 243 20.29 0.72 -9.48
CA LEU A 243 18.87 0.49 -9.18
C LEU A 243 18.00 1.63 -9.69
N GLU A 244 18.42 2.87 -9.44
CA GLU A 244 17.72 4.06 -9.90
C GLU A 244 17.68 4.13 -11.43
N ALA A 245 18.80 3.86 -12.10
CA ALA A 245 18.87 3.86 -13.56
C ALA A 245 17.90 2.85 -14.20
N LEU A 246 17.81 1.63 -13.63
CA LEU A 246 16.85 0.62 -14.07
C LEU A 246 15.40 1.07 -13.82
N ALA A 247 15.13 1.69 -12.68
CA ALA A 247 13.80 2.20 -12.35
C ALA A 247 13.40 3.38 -13.24
N ARG A 248 14.30 4.32 -13.56
CA ARG A 248 14.06 5.41 -14.52
C ARG A 248 13.83 4.86 -15.92
N LYS A 249 14.56 3.82 -16.33
CA LYS A 249 14.30 3.14 -17.60
C LYS A 249 12.88 2.54 -17.63
N ILE A 250 12.44 1.89 -16.54
CA ILE A 250 11.07 1.39 -16.43
C ILE A 250 10.05 2.53 -16.45
N ALA A 251 10.33 3.65 -15.79
CA ALA A 251 9.44 4.81 -15.73
C ALA A 251 9.16 5.40 -17.12
N HIS A 252 10.14 5.33 -18.02
CA HIS A 252 10.09 5.83 -19.40
C HIS A 252 9.73 4.76 -20.45
N LEU A 253 9.57 3.49 -20.09
CA LEU A 253 9.14 2.44 -21.03
C LEU A 253 7.84 2.86 -21.72
N PRO A 254 7.72 2.80 -23.05
CA PRO A 254 6.48 3.14 -23.73
C PRO A 254 5.37 2.13 -23.38
N ALA A 255 4.11 2.54 -23.51
CA ALA A 255 2.98 1.76 -23.01
C ALA A 255 2.87 0.36 -23.65
N GLU A 256 3.20 0.27 -24.94
CA GLU A 256 3.24 -0.95 -25.73
C GLU A 256 4.32 -1.95 -25.26
N SER A 257 5.39 -1.48 -24.62
CA SER A 257 6.45 -2.33 -24.07
C SER A 257 6.16 -2.82 -22.66
N LEU A 258 5.13 -2.28 -21.98
CA LEU A 258 4.81 -2.69 -20.61
C LEU A 258 4.28 -4.12 -20.53
N GLY A 259 3.58 -4.56 -21.58
CA GLY A 259 2.94 -5.87 -21.64
C GLY A 259 1.57 -5.85 -22.29
N THR A 260 0.75 -6.83 -21.95
CA THR A 260 -0.60 -6.96 -22.53
C THR A 260 -1.63 -6.41 -21.58
N VAL A 261 -2.59 -5.65 -22.10
CA VAL A 261 -3.77 -5.18 -21.35
C VAL A 261 -5.01 -5.55 -22.13
N ILE A 262 -5.89 -6.34 -21.51
CA ILE A 262 -7.12 -6.81 -22.12
C ILE A 262 -8.33 -6.42 -21.27
N LEU A 263 -9.44 -6.15 -21.95
CA LEU A 263 -10.74 -6.00 -21.29
C LEU A 263 -11.39 -7.36 -21.14
N LEU A 264 -11.72 -7.74 -19.91
CA LEU A 264 -12.46 -8.96 -19.66
C LEU A 264 -13.95 -8.70 -19.88
N LYS A 265 -14.65 -9.70 -20.44
CA LYS A 265 -16.10 -9.66 -20.54
C LYS A 265 -16.69 -9.54 -19.13
N PRO A 266 -17.74 -8.72 -18.91
CA PRO A 266 -18.43 -8.67 -17.63
C PRO A 266 -18.85 -10.09 -17.26
N GLN A 267 -18.32 -10.62 -16.16
CA GLN A 267 -18.90 -11.83 -15.60
C GLN A 267 -20.30 -11.43 -15.16
N GLY A 268 -21.33 -12.11 -15.71
CA GLY A 268 -22.70 -11.94 -15.25
C GLY A 268 -22.78 -12.11 -13.73
N PRO A 269 -23.85 -11.64 -13.07
CA PRO A 269 -23.96 -11.70 -11.62
C PRO A 269 -23.61 -13.11 -11.14
N SER A 270 -22.60 -13.19 -10.27
CA SER A 270 -22.16 -14.43 -9.65
C SER A 270 -23.38 -15.12 -9.04
N LYS A 271 -23.79 -16.25 -9.63
CA LYS A 271 -24.79 -17.14 -9.03
C LYS A 271 -24.09 -17.93 -7.92
N ASN A 272 -23.91 -17.30 -6.77
CA ASN A 272 -23.58 -17.93 -5.49
C ASN A 272 -23.82 -16.85 -4.42
N SER A 273 -24.67 -16.99 -3.42
CA SER A 273 -25.75 -17.93 -3.07
C SER A 273 -26.45 -17.20 -1.92
N ASP A 274 -27.76 -17.08 -1.97
CA ASP A 274 -28.56 -16.94 -0.75
C ASP A 274 -28.08 -18.05 0.18
N HIS A 275 -27.30 -17.73 1.23
CA HIS A 275 -27.00 -18.56 2.42
C HIS A 275 -26.05 -17.76 3.33
N ASN A 276 -26.52 -16.65 3.88
CA ASN A 276 -26.43 -16.40 5.33
C ASN A 276 -27.23 -15.15 5.71
N ALA A 277 -28.52 -15.34 5.96
CA ALA A 277 -29.31 -14.43 6.77
C ALA A 277 -29.76 -15.22 8.01
N ARG A 278 -28.86 -15.34 8.99
CA ARG A 278 -29.15 -15.57 10.41
C ARG A 278 -28.07 -14.92 11.25
#